data_AF-A0AAI9YAD1-F1
#
_entry.id   AF-A0AAI9YAD1-F1
#
_cell.length_a   1.000
_cell.length_b   1.000
_cell.length_c   1.000
_cell.angle_alpha   90.00
_cell.angle_beta   90.00
_cell.angle_gamma   90.00
#
_symmetry.space_group_name_H-M   'P 1'
#
loop_
_entity.id
_entity.type
_entity.pdbx_description
1 polymer ?
#
loop_
_entity_poly.entity_id
_entity_poly.type
_entity_poly.pdbx_seq_one_letter_code
_entity_poly.pdbx_strand_id
1 'polypeptide(L)'
;MMEVTGELLQMMFLKGGLPGWWLGVDEGRVRGPGVGLTEWDTILQDVGFSGADKYVTDLPHAQKHACSVIVAQTVDERFQLLQDPLSSLDEVPLEQRLLIIGGKTLPVSRMIKSIERLASRFTDKVLLVESVDAILDRHVDTMTSVISLTEMEKPFFSEPMTEERLSKL
;
A
#
# COMPACT_ATOMS: atom_id res chain seq x y z
N MET A 1 5.50 -16.98 -8.72
CA MET A 1 6.34 -18.18 -8.92
C MET A 1 5.61 -19.41 -8.37
N MET A 2 5.87 -20.62 -8.86
CA MET A 2 5.30 -21.86 -8.31
C MET A 2 6.42 -22.66 -7.66
N GLU A 3 6.26 -22.99 -6.38
CA GLU A 3 7.33 -23.62 -5.58
C GLU A 3 6.83 -24.78 -4.73
N VAL A 4 7.72 -25.73 -4.47
CA VAL A 4 7.48 -26.84 -3.53
C VAL A 4 7.55 -26.28 -2.11
N THR A 5 6.40 -26.29 -1.43
CA THR A 5 6.21 -25.65 -0.12
C THR A 5 5.55 -26.56 0.92
N GLY A 6 5.08 -27.74 0.50
CA GLY A 6 4.54 -28.78 1.35
C GLY A 6 5.34 -30.09 1.31
N GLU A 7 4.88 -31.08 2.08
CA GLU A 7 5.53 -32.40 2.16
C GLU A 7 4.86 -33.39 1.19
N LEU A 8 5.46 -33.61 0.03
CA LEU A 8 4.94 -34.58 -0.94
C LEU A 8 5.64 -35.95 -0.84
N LEU A 9 5.15 -36.82 0.05
CA LEU A 9 5.64 -38.20 0.22
C LEU A 9 5.69 -38.99 -1.10
N GLN A 10 4.72 -38.78 -1.99
CA GLN A 10 4.70 -39.42 -3.31
C GLN A 10 5.90 -39.03 -4.17
N MET A 11 6.27 -37.74 -4.21
CA MET A 11 7.45 -37.29 -4.96
C MET A 11 8.72 -37.78 -4.29
N MET A 12 8.78 -37.80 -2.96
CA MET A 12 9.92 -38.39 -2.23
C MET A 12 10.13 -39.85 -2.61
N PHE A 13 9.06 -40.65 -2.72
CA PHE A 13 9.17 -42.04 -3.19
C PHE A 13 9.70 -42.15 -4.63
N LEU A 14 9.21 -41.29 -5.53
CA LEU A 14 9.57 -41.34 -6.96
C LEU A 14 10.96 -40.75 -7.26
N LYS A 15 11.39 -39.75 -6.48
CA LYS A 15 12.57 -38.92 -6.79
C LYS A 15 13.65 -38.93 -5.71
N GLY A 16 13.36 -39.40 -4.50
CA GLY A 16 14.30 -39.41 -3.37
C GLY A 16 15.52 -40.29 -3.56
N GLY A 17 15.53 -41.20 -4.55
CA GLY A 17 16.75 -41.92 -4.94
C GLY A 17 17.69 -41.11 -5.84
N LEU A 18 17.26 -39.95 -6.36
CA LEU A 18 18.05 -39.12 -7.26
C LEU A 18 18.94 -38.17 -6.46
N PRO A 19 20.26 -38.11 -6.72
CA PRO A 19 21.16 -37.17 -6.02
C PRO A 19 20.69 -35.71 -6.10
N GLY A 20 20.12 -35.33 -7.25
CA GLY A 20 19.57 -33.98 -7.47
C GLY A 20 18.46 -33.56 -6.49
N TRP A 21 17.75 -34.53 -5.90
CA TRP A 21 16.71 -34.26 -4.89
C TRP A 21 17.27 -33.70 -3.58
N TRP A 22 18.56 -33.93 -3.33
CA TRP A 22 19.25 -33.66 -2.07
C TRP A 22 20.31 -32.55 -2.18
N LEU A 23 20.33 -31.78 -3.27
CA LEU A 23 21.33 -30.72 -3.48
C LEU A 23 21.32 -29.64 -2.38
N GLY A 24 20.19 -29.47 -1.69
CA GLY A 24 20.03 -28.49 -0.62
C GLY A 24 20.33 -28.98 0.79
N VAL A 25 20.81 -30.21 0.96
CA VAL A 25 21.00 -30.79 2.30
C VAL A 25 21.97 -29.96 3.15
N ASP A 26 23.06 -29.47 2.54
CA ASP A 26 24.06 -28.63 3.22
C ASP A 26 23.53 -27.21 3.53
N GLU A 27 22.44 -26.81 2.87
CA GLU A 27 21.71 -25.54 3.11
C GLU A 27 20.56 -25.72 4.12
N GLY A 28 20.43 -26.91 4.73
CA GLY A 28 19.37 -27.23 5.70
C GLY A 28 18.10 -27.87 5.12
N ARG A 29 18.02 -28.05 3.79
CA ARG A 29 16.88 -28.70 3.11
C ARG A 29 16.96 -30.22 3.19
N VAL A 30 16.86 -30.75 4.41
CA VAL A 30 17.04 -32.19 4.70
C VAL A 30 15.80 -33.04 4.42
N ARG A 31 14.63 -32.43 4.27
CA ARG A 31 13.34 -33.13 4.10
C ARG A 31 12.89 -33.22 2.63
N GLY A 32 13.61 -32.57 1.72
CA GLY A 32 13.30 -32.51 0.29
C GLY A 32 13.87 -31.23 -0.33
N PRO A 33 13.61 -30.99 -1.62
CA PRO A 33 14.20 -29.86 -2.35
C PRO A 33 13.51 -28.52 -2.07
N GLY A 34 12.30 -28.51 -1.50
CA GLY A 34 11.54 -27.30 -1.22
C GLY A 34 11.80 -26.72 0.17
N VAL A 35 11.37 -25.48 0.37
CA VAL A 35 11.32 -24.79 1.66
C VAL A 35 9.91 -24.33 1.95
N GLY A 36 9.60 -24.10 3.23
CA GLY A 36 8.26 -23.65 3.63
C GLY A 36 7.94 -22.24 3.16
N LEU A 37 6.65 -21.87 3.19
CA LEU A 37 6.21 -20.50 2.84
C LEU A 37 6.89 -19.41 3.68
N THR A 38 7.11 -19.66 4.97
CA THR A 38 7.80 -18.71 5.87
C THR A 38 9.26 -18.51 5.47
N GLU A 39 9.93 -19.56 4.99
CA GLU A 39 11.32 -19.45 4.55
C GLU A 39 11.40 -18.76 3.18
N TRP A 40 10.45 -19.03 2.28
CA TRP A 40 10.30 -18.25 1.05
C TRP A 40 10.04 -16.77 1.30
N ASP A 41 9.24 -16.43 2.32
CA ASP A 41 9.00 -15.04 2.73
C ASP A 41 10.32 -14.33 3.06
N THR A 42 11.15 -14.95 3.90
CA THR A 42 12.49 -14.45 4.25
C THR A 42 13.40 -14.35 3.02
N ILE A 43 13.50 -15.42 2.22
CA ILE A 43 14.37 -15.44 1.02
C ILE A 43 14.01 -14.31 0.06
N LEU A 44 12.71 -14.09 -0.17
CA LEU A 44 12.23 -13.03 -1.06
C LEU A 44 12.56 -11.63 -0.49
N GLN A 45 12.40 -11.43 0.82
CA GLN A 45 12.78 -10.16 1.47
C GLN A 45 14.28 -9.90 1.38
N ASP A 46 15.11 -10.92 1.62
CA ASP A 46 16.58 -10.81 1.58
C ASP A 46 17.11 -10.41 0.18
N VAL A 47 16.36 -10.71 -0.87
CA VAL A 47 16.72 -10.35 -2.27
C VAL A 47 15.94 -9.14 -2.80
N GLY A 48 15.29 -8.36 -1.93
CA GLY A 48 14.67 -7.07 -2.29
C GLY A 48 13.23 -7.15 -2.79
N PHE A 49 12.50 -8.22 -2.46
CA PHE A 49 11.06 -8.30 -2.68
C PHE A 49 10.28 -8.08 -1.38
N SER A 50 8.97 -7.90 -1.48
CA SER A 50 8.05 -7.73 -0.35
C SER A 50 7.88 -8.96 0.54
N GLY A 51 8.43 -10.11 0.13
CA GLY A 51 8.11 -11.41 0.70
C GLY A 51 6.98 -12.12 -0.04
N ALA A 52 6.33 -13.08 0.62
CA ALA A 52 5.23 -13.86 0.07
C ALA A 52 3.87 -13.17 0.30
N ASP A 53 3.65 -12.00 -0.29
CA ASP A 53 2.44 -11.15 -0.10
C ASP A 53 1.12 -11.91 -0.22
N LYS A 54 1.06 -12.81 -1.20
CA LYS A 54 -0.05 -13.72 -1.43
C LYS A 54 0.49 -15.08 -1.82
N TYR A 55 -0.23 -16.11 -1.42
CA TYR A 55 0.01 -17.44 -1.92
C TYR A 55 -1.30 -18.21 -2.09
N VAL A 56 -1.27 -19.20 -2.98
CA VAL A 56 -2.35 -20.16 -3.17
C VAL A 56 -1.75 -21.55 -3.18
N THR A 57 -2.25 -22.42 -2.33
CA THR A 57 -1.85 -23.83 -2.27
C THR A 57 -2.62 -24.64 -3.30
N ASP A 58 -1.98 -25.66 -3.86
CA ASP A 58 -2.62 -26.64 -4.76
C ASP A 58 -3.80 -27.39 -4.11
N LEU A 59 -3.72 -27.64 -2.81
CA LEU A 59 -4.76 -28.31 -2.02
C LEU A 59 -5.07 -27.56 -0.72
N PRO A 60 -6.34 -27.61 -0.26
CA PRO A 60 -6.75 -26.90 0.96
C PRO A 60 -6.28 -27.58 2.25
N HIS A 61 -5.99 -28.89 2.19
CA HIS A 61 -5.50 -29.63 3.35
C HIS A 61 -3.98 -29.54 3.43
N ALA A 62 -3.46 -28.89 4.46
CA ALA A 62 -2.01 -28.67 4.65
C ALA A 62 -1.18 -29.97 4.58
N GLN A 63 -1.72 -31.10 5.06
CA GLN A 63 -1.03 -32.40 5.03
C GLN A 63 -0.96 -33.04 3.64
N LYS A 64 -1.75 -32.55 2.69
CA LYS A 64 -1.82 -33.07 1.31
C LYS A 64 -1.22 -32.10 0.29
N HIS A 65 -0.96 -30.87 0.72
CA HIS A 65 -0.39 -29.80 -0.10
C HIS A 65 1.04 -30.12 -0.53
N ALA A 66 1.36 -29.81 -1.79
CA ALA A 66 2.69 -30.01 -2.36
C ALA A 66 3.35 -28.69 -2.77
N CYS A 67 2.63 -27.91 -3.56
CA CYS A 67 3.16 -26.73 -4.23
C CYS A 67 2.25 -25.52 -4.04
N SER A 68 2.87 -24.35 -3.86
CA SER A 68 2.19 -23.06 -3.75
C SER A 68 2.55 -22.19 -4.94
N VAL A 69 1.58 -21.42 -5.42
CA VAL A 69 1.86 -20.23 -6.23
C VAL A 69 2.06 -19.08 -5.26
N ILE A 70 3.24 -18.46 -5.30
CA ILE A 70 3.62 -17.30 -4.49
C ILE A 70 3.64 -16.05 -5.37
N VAL A 71 3.06 -14.96 -4.88
CA VAL A 71 3.10 -13.63 -5.48
C VAL A 71 3.91 -12.73 -4.57
N ALA A 72 4.87 -12.05 -5.17
CA ALA A 72 5.77 -11.11 -4.51
C ALA A 72 5.98 -9.92 -5.44
N GLN A 73 6.31 -8.77 -4.86
CA GLN A 73 6.58 -7.54 -5.60
C GLN A 73 7.99 -7.08 -5.30
N THR A 74 8.65 -6.49 -6.30
CA THR A 74 9.90 -5.79 -6.08
C THR A 74 9.61 -4.54 -5.25
N VAL A 75 10.31 -4.37 -4.14
CA VAL A 75 10.11 -3.21 -3.27
C VAL A 75 11.34 -2.31 -3.29
N ASP A 76 11.10 -1.01 -3.35
CA ASP A 76 12.09 0.03 -3.07
C ASP A 76 11.58 0.89 -1.91
N GLU A 77 12.45 1.77 -1.37
CA GLU A 77 12.12 2.65 -0.23
C GLU A 77 10.86 3.48 -0.52
N ARG A 78 10.70 3.93 -1.77
CA ARG A 78 9.53 4.70 -2.19
C ARG A 78 8.27 3.86 -2.19
N PHE A 79 8.34 2.61 -2.64
CA PHE A 79 7.22 1.69 -2.63
C PHE A 79 6.78 1.35 -1.21
N GLN A 80 7.73 1.16 -0.29
CA GLN A 80 7.43 0.94 1.13
C GLN A 80 6.73 2.16 1.75
N LEU A 81 7.23 3.37 1.46
CA LEU A 81 6.58 4.61 1.88
C LEU A 81 5.16 4.73 1.33
N LEU A 82 4.92 4.31 0.09
CA LEU A 82 3.59 4.34 -0.53
C LEU A 82 2.63 3.26 0.01
N GLN A 83 3.14 2.13 0.52
CA GLN A 83 2.29 1.10 1.13
C GLN A 83 1.73 1.55 2.49
N ASP A 84 2.53 2.26 3.29
CA ASP A 84 2.10 2.82 4.55
C ASP A 84 2.54 4.29 4.71
N PRO A 85 1.93 5.22 3.96
CA PRO A 85 2.37 6.61 3.94
C PRO A 85 2.16 7.33 5.28
N LEU A 86 1.27 6.81 6.13
CA LEU A 86 0.95 7.43 7.42
C LEU A 86 1.96 7.09 8.52
N SER A 87 2.74 6.01 8.39
CA SER A 87 3.83 5.71 9.33
C SER A 87 5.05 6.60 9.10
N SER A 88 5.29 7.01 7.85
CA SER A 88 6.48 7.79 7.44
C SER A 88 6.23 9.31 7.35
N LEU A 89 5.15 9.82 7.97
CA LEU A 89 4.79 11.25 7.87
C LEU A 89 5.87 12.20 8.39
N ASP A 90 6.68 11.74 9.34
CA ASP A 90 7.71 12.55 9.98
C ASP A 90 8.91 12.79 9.03
N GLU A 91 9.00 12.06 7.92
CA GLU A 91 10.03 12.22 6.88
C GLU A 91 9.63 13.22 5.78
N VAL A 92 8.38 13.71 5.80
CA VAL A 92 7.85 14.63 4.78
C VAL A 92 8.30 16.07 5.11
N PRO A 93 8.76 16.87 4.11
CA PRO A 93 9.13 18.25 4.33
C PRO A 93 7.98 19.09 4.92
N LEU A 94 8.24 19.72 6.07
CA LEU A 94 7.29 20.57 6.81
C LEU A 94 6.84 21.85 6.08
N GLU A 95 7.41 22.11 4.90
CA GLU A 95 7.25 23.37 4.17
C GLU A 95 5.97 23.41 3.32
N GLN A 96 5.29 22.27 3.15
CA GLN A 96 4.06 22.17 2.36
C GLN A 96 2.88 22.80 3.09
N ARG A 97 2.06 23.57 2.36
CA ARG A 97 0.77 24.06 2.86
C ARG A 97 -0.31 23.07 2.46
N LEU A 98 -1.30 22.87 3.33
CA LEU A 98 -2.46 22.05 3.04
C LEU A 98 -3.70 22.93 2.97
N LEU A 99 -4.35 22.98 1.81
CA LEU A 99 -5.64 23.61 1.64
C LEU A 99 -6.73 22.53 1.61
N ILE A 100 -7.69 22.61 2.52
CA ILE A 100 -8.85 21.74 2.58
C ILE A 100 -10.08 22.52 2.12
N ILE A 101 -10.84 21.98 1.17
CA ILE A 101 -12.03 22.62 0.61
C ILE A 101 -13.28 21.79 0.96
N GLY A 102 -14.28 22.42 1.59
CA GLY A 102 -15.56 21.81 1.97
C GLY A 102 -15.93 22.05 3.43
N GLY A 103 -16.81 21.22 3.99
CA GLY A 103 -17.19 21.27 5.41
C GLY A 103 -18.53 21.94 5.70
N LYS A 104 -19.37 22.13 4.66
CA LYS A 104 -20.74 22.64 4.79
C LYS A 104 -21.67 21.66 5.51
N THR A 105 -21.31 20.38 5.52
CA THR A 105 -22.08 19.28 6.14
C THR A 105 -21.36 18.72 7.37
N LEU A 106 -22.12 18.25 8.35
CA LEU A 106 -21.56 17.68 9.59
C LEU A 106 -20.64 16.46 9.34
N PRO A 107 -20.97 15.50 8.44
CA PRO A 107 -20.08 14.38 8.14
C PRO A 107 -18.72 14.82 7.60
N VAL A 108 -18.71 15.76 6.64
CA VAL A 108 -17.46 16.28 6.06
C VAL A 108 -16.70 17.13 7.07
N SER A 109 -17.36 17.97 7.87
CA SER A 109 -16.71 18.72 8.95
C SER A 109 -15.99 17.79 9.97
N ARG A 110 -16.58 16.63 10.32
CA ARG A 110 -15.91 15.62 11.17
C ARG A 110 -14.72 14.97 10.48
N MET A 111 -14.81 14.73 9.17
CA MET A 111 -13.72 14.19 8.37
C MET A 111 -12.54 15.18 8.30
N ILE A 112 -12.82 16.47 8.09
CA ILE A 112 -11.82 17.54 8.09
C ILE A 112 -11.04 17.55 9.40
N LYS A 113 -11.71 17.50 10.55
CA LYS A 113 -11.01 17.41 11.86
C LYS A 113 -10.09 16.19 11.98
N SER A 114 -10.46 15.08 11.35
CA SER A 114 -9.62 13.88 11.34
C SER A 114 -8.41 14.04 10.43
N ILE A 115 -8.59 14.70 9.28
CA ILE A 115 -7.51 15.05 8.35
C ILE A 115 -6.57 16.07 8.99
N GLU A 116 -7.08 17.12 9.63
CA GLU A 116 -6.27 18.12 10.37
C GLU A 116 -5.39 17.47 11.42
N ARG A 117 -5.91 16.51 12.19
CA ARG A 117 -5.14 15.75 13.18
C ARG A 117 -4.04 14.89 12.57
N LEU A 118 -4.23 14.37 11.35
CA LEU A 118 -3.17 13.63 10.64
C LEU A 118 -2.16 14.60 10.03
N ALA A 119 -2.64 15.72 9.47
CA ALA A 119 -1.85 16.77 8.85
C ALA A 119 -0.93 17.47 9.83
N SER A 120 -1.34 17.63 11.09
CA SER A 120 -0.53 18.27 12.13
C SER A 120 0.80 17.56 12.43
N ARG A 121 1.01 16.35 11.90
CA ARG A 121 2.30 15.65 11.99
C ARG A 121 3.34 16.15 11.01
N PHE A 122 2.91 16.74 9.88
CA PHE A 122 3.82 17.12 8.78
C PHE A 122 3.59 18.54 8.24
N THR A 123 2.58 19.27 8.71
CA THR A 123 2.41 20.68 8.38
C THR A 123 1.66 21.43 9.46
N ASP A 124 2.16 22.62 9.80
CA ASP A 124 1.47 23.58 10.67
C ASP A 124 0.57 24.54 9.86
N LYS A 125 0.59 24.45 8.53
CA LYS A 125 -0.05 25.40 7.61
C LYS A 125 -1.28 24.78 6.96
N VAL A 126 -2.29 24.46 7.76
CA VAL A 126 -3.59 24.00 7.26
C VAL A 126 -4.54 25.18 7.08
N LEU A 127 -5.05 25.36 5.86
CA LEU A 127 -6.06 26.34 5.49
C LEU A 127 -7.36 25.62 5.17
N LEU A 128 -8.47 26.14 5.68
CA LEU A 128 -9.81 25.60 5.43
C LEU A 128 -10.66 26.64 4.71
N VAL A 129 -11.33 26.21 3.64
CA VAL A 129 -12.26 27.03 2.85
C VAL A 129 -13.53 26.24 2.58
N GLU A 130 -14.70 26.85 2.76
CA GLU A 130 -15.98 26.13 2.67
C GLU A 130 -16.40 25.74 1.24
N SER A 131 -15.88 26.43 0.21
CA SER A 131 -16.11 26.12 -1.20
C SER A 131 -15.01 26.65 -2.10
N VAL A 132 -14.99 26.17 -3.35
CA VAL A 132 -14.08 26.65 -4.41
C VAL A 132 -14.24 28.16 -4.65
N ASP A 133 -15.46 28.68 -4.54
CA ASP A 133 -15.76 30.11 -4.75
C ASP A 133 -15.09 31.01 -3.68
N ALA A 134 -14.85 30.47 -2.49
CA ALA A 134 -14.21 31.19 -1.39
C ALA A 134 -12.66 31.12 -1.45
N ILE A 135 -12.09 30.54 -2.50
CA ILE A 135 -10.64 30.53 -2.73
C ILE A 135 -10.16 31.94 -3.12
N LEU A 136 -9.09 32.37 -2.48
CA LEU A 136 -8.42 33.65 -2.69
C LEU A 136 -6.96 33.35 -3.07
N ASP A 137 -6.30 34.27 -3.75
CA ASP A 137 -4.90 34.09 -4.21
C ASP A 137 -3.92 33.81 -3.07
N ARG A 138 -4.23 34.26 -1.84
CA ARG A 138 -3.44 33.96 -0.64
C ARG A 138 -3.49 32.48 -0.22
N HIS A 139 -4.51 31.75 -0.65
CA HIS A 139 -4.73 30.34 -0.26
C HIS A 139 -3.93 29.38 -1.14
N VAL A 140 -3.47 29.80 -2.32
CA VAL A 140 -2.80 28.93 -3.29
C VAL A 140 -1.43 29.50 -3.62
N ASP A 141 -0.40 28.68 -3.46
CA ASP A 141 0.94 28.92 -3.98
C ASP A 141 1.51 27.64 -4.59
N THR A 142 2.74 27.69 -5.11
CA THR A 142 3.40 26.53 -5.75
C THR A 142 3.66 25.37 -4.78
N MET A 143 3.56 25.59 -3.46
CA MET A 143 3.80 24.59 -2.40
C MET A 143 2.51 24.18 -1.68
N THR A 144 1.35 24.49 -2.24
CA THR A 144 0.05 24.17 -1.65
C THR A 144 -0.50 22.87 -2.23
N SER A 145 -0.63 21.85 -1.36
CA SER A 145 -1.38 20.64 -1.64
C SER A 145 -2.86 20.86 -1.31
N VAL A 146 -3.76 20.38 -2.17
CA VAL A 146 -5.21 20.61 -2.03
C VAL A 146 -5.95 19.30 -1.80
N ILE A 147 -6.78 19.24 -0.75
CA ILE A 147 -7.77 18.18 -0.53
C ILE A 147 -9.16 18.79 -0.71
N SER A 148 -9.84 18.44 -1.79
CA SER A 148 -11.23 18.86 -2.02
C SER A 148 -12.19 17.77 -1.57
N LEU A 149 -13.08 18.13 -0.65
CA LEU A 149 -14.16 17.27 -0.14
C LEU A 149 -15.54 17.72 -0.66
N THR A 150 -15.59 18.69 -1.58
CA THR A 150 -16.85 19.26 -2.09
C THR A 150 -17.76 18.21 -2.71
N GLU A 151 -17.19 17.24 -3.45
CA GLU A 151 -17.92 16.13 -4.08
C GLU A 151 -18.64 15.23 -3.07
N MET A 152 -18.17 15.17 -1.82
CA MET A 152 -18.83 14.38 -0.77
C MET A 152 -20.10 15.05 -0.24
N GLU A 153 -20.27 16.34 -0.51
CA GLU A 153 -21.42 17.14 -0.06
C GLU A 153 -22.42 17.32 -1.19
N LYS A 154 -21.91 17.72 -2.36
CA LYS A 154 -22.70 17.96 -3.57
C LYS A 154 -21.78 17.87 -4.80
N PRO A 155 -22.19 17.21 -5.89
CA PRO A 155 -21.39 17.16 -7.12
C PRO A 155 -21.08 18.57 -7.64
N PHE A 156 -19.82 18.85 -7.96
CA PHE A 156 -19.36 20.20 -8.29
C PHE A 156 -20.09 20.79 -9.51
N PHE A 157 -20.39 19.96 -10.51
CA PHE A 157 -21.10 20.34 -11.75
C PHE A 157 -22.63 20.24 -11.67
N SER A 158 -23.19 20.05 -10.48
CA SER A 158 -24.66 20.05 -10.32
C SER A 158 -25.26 21.46 -10.28
N GLU A 159 -24.43 22.50 -10.19
CA GLU A 159 -24.81 23.91 -10.32
C GLU A 159 -24.24 24.50 -11.62
N PRO A 160 -24.88 25.55 -12.19
CA PRO A 160 -24.36 26.23 -13.36
C PRO A 160 -22.93 26.72 -13.14
N MET A 161 -22.04 26.41 -14.09
CA MET A 161 -20.65 26.86 -14.04
C MET A 161 -20.56 28.31 -14.51
N THR A 162 -20.28 29.24 -13.59
CA THR A 162 -20.02 30.64 -13.92
C THR A 162 -18.56 30.85 -14.33
N GLU A 163 -18.29 31.91 -15.10
CA GLU A 163 -16.92 32.28 -15.50
C GLU A 163 -16.01 32.54 -14.29
N GLU A 164 -16.54 33.22 -13.27
CA GLU A 164 -15.84 33.46 -12.00
C GLU A 164 -15.43 32.15 -11.31
N ARG A 165 -16.35 31.17 -11.22
CA ARG A 165 -16.07 29.87 -10.61
C ARG A 165 -15.07 29.05 -11.42
N LEU A 166 -15.17 29.11 -12.76
CA LEU A 166 -14.21 28.46 -13.66
C LEU A 166 -12.80 29.02 -13.49
N SER A 167 -12.67 30.34 -13.27
CA SER A 167 -11.37 31.00 -13.02
C SER A 167 -10.69 30.62 -11.70
N LYS A 168 -11.39 29.92 -10.81
CA LYS A 168 -10.87 29.44 -9.52
C LYS A 168 -10.33 28.00 -9.58
N LEU A 169 -10.52 27.31 -10.71
CA LEU A 169 -9.90 26.00 -11.00
C LEU A 169 -8.50 26.18 -11.60
#